data_AF-A0A831JWX8-F1
#
_entry.id   AF-A0A831JWX8-F1
#
_cell.length_a   1.000
_cell.length_b   1.000
_cell.length_c   1.000
_cell.angle_alpha   90.00
_cell.angle_beta   90.00
_cell.angle_gamma   90.00
#
_symmetry.space_group_name_H-M   'P 1'
#
loop_
_entity.id
_entity.type
_entity.pdbx_description
1 polymer ?
#
loop_
_entity_poly.entity_id
_entity_poly.type
_entity_poly.pdbx_seq_one_letter_code
_entity_poly.pdbx_strand_id
1 'polypeptide(L)'
;MKITVNITDKSVYEKLVKMAEMVNIPVEKLVKRVIKGVALQGDFVVKEFLIKNPIRVRGKMERLEVAFSIAVEYGMRFYWFFLEPFLKRLDAFGHYYVDDMDVDYEGNVICFHFALLRGSPLRIHTFFLDLEGLSGGVSITTYTYLNEGTPKEILDRMDELSGSIEDEIINHEDFQALESIRLEVNKGEKMIIFEAYAEEHDDLPPIPELSNFIRKLLVKSGYQKWEKTYNAEKE
;
A
#
# COMPACT_ATOMS: atom_id res chain seq x y z
N MET A 1 -1.94 30.93 9.46
CA MET A 1 -3.01 31.56 8.66
C MET A 1 -4.35 30.91 9.02
N LYS A 2 -5.43 31.68 9.19
CA LYS A 2 -6.78 31.17 9.46
C LYS A 2 -7.63 31.40 8.21
N ILE A 3 -8.23 30.34 7.67
CA ILE A 3 -9.16 30.41 6.54
C ILE A 3 -10.55 30.05 7.05
N THR A 4 -11.55 30.85 6.71
CA THR A 4 -12.97 30.56 6.97
C THR A 4 -13.59 30.09 5.66
N VAL A 5 -14.21 28.89 5.67
CA VAL A 5 -14.94 28.34 4.52
C VAL A 5 -16.43 28.48 4.79
N ASN A 6 -17.14 29.15 3.89
CA ASN A 6 -18.59 29.29 3.95
C ASN A 6 -19.24 28.31 2.96
N ILE A 7 -20.04 27.37 3.47
CA ILE A 7 -20.74 26.37 2.66
C ILE A 7 -22.20 26.81 2.58
N THR A 8 -22.56 27.46 1.48
CA THR A 8 -23.90 28.02 1.27
C THR A 8 -24.89 27.01 0.70
N ASP A 9 -24.39 25.95 0.05
CA ASP A 9 -25.23 24.85 -0.41
C ASP A 9 -25.55 23.91 0.76
N LYS A 10 -26.83 23.95 1.17
CA LYS A 10 -27.36 23.12 2.26
C LYS A 10 -27.17 21.63 2.00
N SER A 11 -27.31 21.18 0.75
CA SER A 11 -27.19 19.76 0.41
C SER A 11 -25.76 19.24 0.57
N VAL A 12 -24.76 20.09 0.26
CA VAL A 12 -23.34 19.77 0.48
C VAL A 12 -23.04 19.69 1.98
N TYR A 13 -23.55 20.64 2.77
CA TYR A 13 -23.36 20.61 4.21
C TYR A 13 -23.99 19.38 4.86
N GLU A 14 -25.21 18.99 4.47
CA GLU A 14 -25.86 17.78 4.96
C GLU A 14 -25.09 16.50 4.62
N LYS A 15 -24.46 16.42 3.44
CA LYS A 15 -23.56 15.30 3.08
C LYS A 15 -22.33 15.27 3.99
N LEU A 16 -21.73 16.42 4.28
CA LEU A 16 -20.59 16.51 5.22
C LEU A 16 -20.98 16.07 6.64
N VAL A 17 -22.16 16.45 7.12
CA VAL A 17 -22.69 16.02 8.43
C VAL A 17 -22.79 14.50 8.48
N LYS A 18 -23.44 13.88 7.48
CA LYS A 18 -23.58 12.42 7.40
C LYS A 18 -22.23 11.70 7.38
N MET A 19 -21.27 12.18 6.58
CA MET A 19 -19.92 11.59 6.56
C MET A 19 -19.21 11.73 7.90
N ALA A 20 -19.38 12.86 8.58
CA ALA A 20 -18.76 13.11 9.88
C ALA A 20 -19.36 12.19 10.97
N GLU A 21 -20.66 11.94 10.92
CA GLU A 21 -21.37 10.97 11.78
C GLU A 21 -20.88 9.54 11.56
N MET A 22 -20.69 9.10 10.31
CA MET A 22 -20.21 7.75 9.98
C MET A 22 -18.87 7.39 10.61
N VAL A 23 -17.99 8.38 10.80
CA VAL A 23 -16.65 8.18 11.39
C VAL A 23 -16.52 8.83 12.78
N ASN A 24 -17.64 9.26 13.37
CA ASN A 24 -17.74 9.83 14.71
C ASN A 24 -16.75 10.99 14.99
N ILE A 25 -16.70 11.99 14.10
CA ILE A 25 -15.92 13.21 14.30
C ILE A 25 -16.74 14.47 14.00
N PRO A 26 -16.38 15.64 14.57
CA PRO A 26 -16.99 16.91 14.17
C PRO A 26 -16.72 17.26 12.70
N VAL A 27 -17.70 17.87 12.02
CA VAL A 27 -17.60 18.31 10.61
C VAL A 27 -16.37 19.18 10.36
N GLU A 28 -16.05 20.11 11.27
CA GLU A 28 -14.84 20.95 11.14
C GLU A 28 -13.56 20.11 11.08
N LYS A 29 -13.45 19.08 11.93
CA LYS A 29 -12.29 18.18 11.93
C LYS A 29 -12.25 17.35 10.64
N LEU A 30 -13.39 16.85 10.16
CA LEU A 30 -13.50 16.14 8.88
C LEU A 30 -12.97 17.02 7.74
N VAL A 31 -13.54 18.22 7.57
CA VAL A 31 -13.16 19.16 6.49
C VAL A 31 -11.66 19.47 6.55
N LYS A 32 -11.12 19.76 7.73
CA LYS A 32 -9.69 20.06 7.90
C LYS A 32 -8.80 18.87 7.51
N ARG A 33 -9.19 17.64 7.84
CA ARG A 33 -8.43 16.43 7.51
C ARG A 33 -8.52 16.12 6.01
N VAL A 34 -9.69 16.26 5.41
CA VAL A 34 -9.89 16.08 3.96
C VAL A 34 -9.08 17.09 3.17
N ILE A 35 -9.15 18.39 3.51
CA ILE A 35 -8.35 19.42 2.86
C ILE A 35 -6.86 19.11 2.97
N LYS A 36 -6.39 18.63 4.12
CA LYS A 36 -4.98 18.22 4.28
C LYS A 36 -4.62 17.07 3.34
N GLY A 37 -5.47 16.04 3.24
CA GLY A 37 -5.26 14.92 2.31
C GLY A 37 -5.21 15.37 0.86
N VAL A 38 -6.21 16.17 0.44
CA VAL A 38 -6.28 16.74 -0.90
C VAL A 38 -5.07 17.63 -1.20
N ALA A 39 -4.58 18.42 -0.24
CA ALA A 39 -3.43 19.29 -0.46
C ALA A 39 -2.12 18.52 -0.71
N LEU A 40 -2.01 17.27 -0.24
CA LEU A 40 -0.82 16.44 -0.47
C LEU A 40 -0.76 15.89 -1.91
N GLN A 41 -1.90 15.73 -2.58
CA GLN A 41 -2.02 15.07 -3.90
C GLN A 41 -2.69 15.95 -4.97
N GLY A 42 -3.21 17.11 -4.57
CA GLY A 42 -4.02 17.96 -5.43
C GLY A 42 -3.20 18.72 -6.46
N ASP A 43 -1.88 18.81 -6.31
CA ASP A 43 -1.02 19.42 -7.30
C ASP A 43 -1.00 18.61 -8.60
N PHE A 44 -1.03 17.27 -8.52
CA PHE A 44 -1.17 16.36 -9.65
C PHE A 44 -2.45 16.66 -10.42
N VAL A 45 -3.60 16.74 -9.71
CA VAL A 45 -4.91 17.03 -10.31
C VAL A 45 -4.87 18.35 -11.06
N VAL A 46 -4.29 19.40 -10.48
CA VAL A 46 -4.17 20.71 -11.12
C VAL A 46 -3.22 20.65 -12.32
N LYS A 47 -2.05 20.05 -12.18
CA LYS A 47 -1.05 19.96 -13.26
C LYS A 47 -1.59 19.18 -14.46
N GLU A 48 -2.14 18.00 -14.22
CA GLU A 48 -2.58 17.12 -15.30
C GLU A 48 -3.90 17.58 -15.92
N PHE A 49 -4.94 17.86 -15.12
CA PHE A 49 -6.28 18.13 -15.65
C PHE A 49 -6.58 19.60 -15.93
N LEU A 50 -5.77 20.55 -15.45
CA LEU A 50 -6.01 21.99 -15.66
C LEU A 50 -4.92 22.70 -16.46
N ILE A 51 -3.67 22.22 -16.41
CA ILE A 51 -2.54 22.83 -17.12
C ILE A 51 -2.21 22.05 -18.38
N LYS A 52 -1.84 20.77 -18.25
CA LYS A 52 -1.36 19.93 -19.36
C LYS A 52 -2.50 19.48 -20.28
N ASN A 53 -3.59 18.98 -19.68
CA ASN A 53 -4.78 18.47 -20.37
C ASN A 53 -6.04 19.17 -19.85
N PRO A 54 -6.23 20.47 -20.14
CA PRO A 54 -7.29 21.27 -19.53
C PRO A 54 -8.68 20.74 -19.86
N ILE A 55 -9.47 20.48 -18.81
CA ILE A 55 -10.88 20.13 -18.90
C ILE A 55 -11.66 21.21 -19.67
N ARG A 56 -12.49 20.77 -20.62
CA ARG A 56 -13.27 21.63 -21.54
C ARG A 56 -14.61 22.08 -20.96
N VAL A 57 -14.60 22.55 -19.72
CA VAL A 57 -15.76 23.16 -19.03
C VAL A 57 -15.57 24.68 -18.98
N ARG A 58 -16.66 25.44 -19.11
CA ARG A 58 -16.60 26.91 -19.00
C ARG A 58 -16.49 27.33 -17.54
N GLY A 59 -15.70 28.37 -17.29
CA GLY A 59 -15.46 28.90 -15.94
C GLY A 59 -14.24 28.27 -15.26
N LYS A 60 -13.57 29.05 -14.41
CA LYS A 60 -12.33 28.58 -13.73
C LYS A 60 -12.67 27.68 -12.53
N MET A 61 -13.73 28.03 -11.78
CA MET A 61 -14.11 27.31 -10.56
C MET A 61 -14.76 25.96 -10.90
N GLU A 62 -15.61 25.95 -11.92
CA GLU A 62 -16.30 24.77 -12.42
C GLU A 62 -15.30 23.76 -12.99
N ARG A 63 -14.25 24.22 -13.70
CA ARG A 63 -13.17 23.35 -14.16
C ARG A 63 -12.42 22.70 -13.00
N LEU A 64 -12.12 23.46 -11.95
CA LEU A 64 -11.46 22.94 -10.75
C LEU A 64 -12.32 21.88 -10.07
N GLU A 65 -13.61 22.16 -9.88
CA GLU A 65 -14.57 21.23 -9.28
C GLU A 65 -14.69 19.93 -10.10
N VAL A 66 -14.80 20.03 -11.42
CA VAL A 66 -14.87 18.85 -12.30
C VAL A 66 -13.55 18.08 -12.31
N ALA A 67 -12.39 18.74 -12.28
CA ALA A 67 -11.10 18.06 -12.20
C ALA A 67 -10.97 17.18 -10.96
N PHE A 68 -11.29 17.74 -9.79
CA PHE A 68 -11.28 16.97 -8.54
C PHE A 68 -12.36 15.90 -8.51
N SER A 69 -13.54 16.17 -9.09
CA SER A 69 -14.61 15.18 -9.17
C SER A 69 -14.22 13.99 -10.05
N ILE A 70 -13.61 14.23 -11.21
CA ILE A 70 -13.10 13.17 -12.10
C ILE A 70 -12.01 12.36 -11.39
N ALA A 71 -11.04 13.03 -10.76
CA ALA A 71 -9.97 12.34 -10.04
C ALA A 71 -10.51 11.44 -8.94
N VAL A 72 -11.47 11.93 -8.14
CA VAL A 72 -12.13 11.14 -7.09
C VAL A 72 -12.97 10.01 -7.69
N GLU A 73 -13.77 10.27 -8.72
CA GLU A 73 -14.63 9.26 -9.33
C GLU A 73 -13.83 8.13 -9.98
N TYR A 74 -12.80 8.46 -10.76
CA TYR A 74 -11.93 7.46 -11.38
C TYR A 74 -11.17 6.67 -10.33
N GLY A 75 -10.62 7.34 -9.31
CA GLY A 75 -9.96 6.65 -8.19
C GLY A 75 -10.90 5.71 -7.45
N MET A 76 -12.13 6.12 -7.14
CA MET A 76 -13.12 5.27 -6.46
C MET A 76 -13.55 4.09 -7.32
N ARG A 77 -13.81 4.30 -8.61
CA ARG A 77 -14.18 3.21 -9.53
C ARG A 77 -13.03 2.19 -9.66
N PHE A 78 -11.81 2.68 -9.85
CA PHE A 78 -10.63 1.82 -9.89
C PHE A 78 -10.47 1.05 -8.57
N TYR A 79 -10.60 1.72 -7.44
CA TYR A 79 -10.54 1.08 -6.13
C TYR A 79 -11.60 -0.02 -5.96
N TRP A 80 -12.87 0.27 -6.21
CA TRP A 80 -13.96 -0.69 -5.98
C TRP A 80 -13.97 -1.87 -6.94
N PHE A 81 -13.69 -1.64 -8.22
CA PHE A 81 -13.80 -2.70 -9.22
C PHE A 81 -12.53 -3.53 -9.36
N PHE A 82 -11.38 -2.98 -8.98
CA PHE A 82 -10.09 -3.64 -9.17
C PHE A 82 -9.35 -3.88 -7.85
N LEU A 83 -9.01 -2.82 -7.10
CA LEU A 83 -8.15 -2.97 -5.92
C LEU A 83 -8.81 -3.68 -4.73
N GLU A 84 -10.08 -3.36 -4.43
CA GLU A 84 -10.77 -3.91 -3.27
C GLU A 84 -10.94 -5.44 -3.36
N PRO A 85 -11.45 -6.01 -4.47
CA PRO A 85 -11.53 -7.47 -4.62
C PRO A 85 -10.16 -8.13 -4.47
N PHE A 86 -9.14 -7.54 -5.07
CA PHE A 86 -7.79 -8.06 -5.05
C PHE A 86 -7.18 -8.05 -3.63
N LEU A 87 -7.23 -6.90 -2.95
CA LEU A 87 -6.75 -6.77 -1.57
C LEU A 87 -7.54 -7.63 -0.59
N LYS A 88 -8.84 -7.83 -0.81
CA LYS A 88 -9.66 -8.74 0.01
C LYS A 88 -9.22 -10.19 -0.16
N ARG A 89 -8.90 -10.61 -1.38
CA ARG A 89 -8.39 -11.96 -1.64
C ARG A 89 -7.08 -12.22 -0.91
N LEU A 90 -6.18 -11.24 -0.97
CA LEU A 90 -4.89 -11.29 -0.27
C LEU A 90 -4.99 -11.09 1.26
N ASP A 91 -6.19 -10.92 1.81
CA ASP A 91 -6.45 -10.50 3.21
C ASP A 91 -5.64 -9.25 3.63
N ALA A 92 -5.40 -8.36 2.67
CA ALA A 92 -4.61 -7.14 2.78
C ALA A 92 -5.47 -5.87 2.80
N PHE A 93 -6.79 -6.02 2.68
CA PHE A 93 -7.74 -4.91 2.65
C PHE A 93 -7.70 -4.10 3.95
N GLY A 94 -7.55 -2.78 3.83
CA GLY A 94 -7.41 -1.88 4.99
C GLY A 94 -6.02 -1.86 5.62
N HIS A 95 -5.06 -2.64 5.08
CA HIS A 95 -3.67 -2.62 5.51
C HIS A 95 -2.74 -1.91 4.52
N TYR A 96 -3.10 -1.85 3.24
CA TYR A 96 -2.28 -1.25 2.17
C TYR A 96 -3.07 -0.25 1.33
N TYR A 97 -2.33 0.64 0.67
CA TYR A 97 -2.84 1.50 -0.41
C TYR A 97 -1.87 1.45 -1.58
N VAL A 98 -2.37 1.68 -2.80
CA VAL A 98 -1.51 1.79 -3.98
C VAL A 98 -0.78 3.13 -3.94
N ASP A 99 0.54 3.11 -3.86
CA ASP A 99 1.36 4.32 -3.87
C ASP A 99 1.86 4.67 -5.27
N ASP A 100 2.05 3.67 -6.14
CA ASP A 100 2.41 3.86 -7.53
C ASP A 100 1.88 2.73 -8.44
N MET A 101 1.86 2.98 -9.75
CA MET A 101 1.47 2.01 -10.77
C MET A 101 2.25 2.23 -12.05
N ASP A 102 2.96 1.20 -12.50
CA ASP A 102 3.73 1.19 -13.73
C ASP A 102 3.09 0.25 -14.76
N VAL A 103 3.15 0.64 -16.03
CA VAL A 103 2.62 -0.16 -17.15
C VAL A 103 3.73 -0.34 -18.18
N ASP A 104 4.20 -1.57 -18.32
CA ASP A 104 5.07 -1.99 -19.42
C ASP A 104 4.20 -2.52 -20.56
N TYR A 105 4.03 -1.70 -21.59
CA TYR A 105 3.26 -2.08 -22.78
C TYR A 105 3.99 -3.09 -23.68
N GLU A 106 5.32 -3.14 -23.64
CA GLU A 106 6.10 -4.08 -24.46
C GLU A 106 6.09 -5.47 -23.83
N GLY A 107 6.27 -5.53 -22.51
CA GLY A 107 6.15 -6.74 -21.71
C GLY A 107 4.69 -7.16 -21.42
N ASN A 108 3.73 -6.28 -21.67
CA ASN A 108 2.31 -6.46 -21.31
C ASN A 108 2.12 -6.75 -19.81
N VAL A 109 2.86 -6.01 -18.98
CA VAL A 109 2.84 -6.14 -17.51
C VAL A 109 2.31 -4.87 -16.88
N ILE A 110 1.43 -5.02 -15.90
CA ILE A 110 1.04 -3.92 -15.01
C ILE A 110 1.61 -4.22 -13.63
N CYS A 111 2.47 -3.34 -13.14
CA CYS A 111 3.02 -3.40 -11.80
C CYS A 111 2.26 -2.46 -10.87
N PHE A 112 1.78 -2.98 -9.75
CA PHE A 112 1.17 -2.19 -8.68
C PHE A 112 2.08 -2.16 -7.48
N HIS A 113 2.38 -0.95 -7.00
CA HIS A 113 3.16 -0.76 -5.79
C HIS A 113 2.20 -0.50 -4.63
N PHE A 114 2.29 -1.29 -3.58
CA PHE A 114 1.42 -1.22 -2.41
C PHE A 114 2.21 -0.87 -1.17
N ALA A 115 1.94 0.32 -0.61
CA ALA A 115 2.56 0.77 0.63
C ALA A 115 1.68 0.46 1.85
N LEU A 116 2.32 0.07 2.95
CA LEU A 116 1.65 -0.23 4.21
C LEU A 116 1.04 1.04 4.83
N LEU A 117 -0.23 0.96 5.22
CA LEU A 117 -0.89 2.02 5.95
C LEU A 117 -0.29 2.18 7.34
N ARG A 118 -0.06 3.44 7.74
CA ARG A 118 0.44 3.78 9.07
C ARG A 118 -0.46 3.19 10.15
N GLY A 119 0.15 2.43 11.07
CA GLY A 119 -0.54 1.80 12.19
C GLY A 119 -1.06 0.38 11.91
N SER A 120 -0.86 -0.13 10.69
CA SER A 120 -1.07 -1.55 10.40
C SER A 120 -0.15 -2.43 11.26
N PRO A 121 -0.62 -3.59 11.75
CA PRO A 121 0.20 -4.52 12.54
C PRO A 121 1.12 -5.42 11.70
N LEU A 122 0.97 -5.43 10.37
CA LEU A 122 1.74 -6.26 9.45
C LEU A 122 3.21 -5.83 9.40
N ARG A 123 4.08 -6.75 9.00
CA ARG A 123 5.55 -6.59 9.00
C ARG A 123 6.14 -6.37 7.63
N ILE A 124 5.33 -6.45 6.59
CA ILE A 124 5.71 -6.17 5.20
C ILE A 124 5.43 -4.70 4.92
N HIS A 125 6.47 -3.93 4.62
CA HIS A 125 6.37 -2.48 4.46
C HIS A 125 5.79 -2.08 3.10
N THR A 126 6.18 -2.80 2.07
CA THR A 126 5.64 -2.65 0.72
C THR A 126 5.59 -4.00 0.03
N PHE A 127 4.67 -4.15 -0.92
CA PHE A 127 4.72 -5.23 -1.89
C PHE A 127 4.37 -4.73 -3.29
N PHE A 128 4.93 -5.42 -4.26
CA PHE A 128 4.78 -5.20 -5.68
C PHE A 128 3.99 -6.37 -6.23
N LEU A 129 3.04 -6.06 -7.09
CA LEU A 129 2.23 -7.04 -7.78
C LEU A 129 2.37 -6.83 -9.28
N ASP A 130 2.99 -7.79 -9.95
CA ASP A 130 3.12 -7.78 -11.40
C ASP A 130 2.04 -8.67 -12.00
N LEU A 131 1.14 -8.07 -12.78
CA LEU A 131 0.13 -8.78 -13.54
C LEU A 131 0.60 -8.95 -14.98
N GLU A 132 0.88 -10.19 -15.38
CA GLU A 132 1.41 -10.53 -16.71
C GLU A 132 0.28 -10.90 -17.69
N GLY A 133 -0.14 -9.92 -18.49
CA GLY A 133 -0.93 -10.10 -19.69
C GLY A 133 -2.25 -10.90 -19.59
N LEU A 134 -2.71 -11.42 -20.74
CA LEU A 134 -3.91 -12.28 -20.85
C LEU A 134 -3.66 -13.72 -20.35
N SER A 135 -2.40 -14.04 -20.04
CA SER A 135 -1.95 -15.35 -19.53
C SER A 135 -2.34 -15.60 -18.07
N GLY A 136 -2.65 -14.55 -17.31
CA GLY A 136 -3.10 -14.66 -15.92
C GLY A 136 -1.98 -14.76 -14.87
N GLY A 137 -0.74 -14.97 -15.33
CA GLY A 137 0.45 -15.07 -14.49
C GLY A 137 0.63 -13.85 -13.60
N VAL A 138 1.07 -14.12 -12.37
CA VAL A 138 1.23 -13.08 -11.37
C VAL A 138 2.50 -13.28 -10.57
N SER A 139 3.24 -12.19 -10.39
CA SER A 139 4.39 -12.12 -9.51
C SER A 139 4.03 -11.27 -8.28
N ILE A 140 4.48 -11.69 -7.11
CA ILE A 140 4.47 -10.86 -5.91
C ILE A 140 5.89 -10.72 -5.37
N THR A 141 6.32 -9.48 -5.15
CA THR A 141 7.58 -9.18 -4.46
C THR A 141 7.32 -8.33 -3.24
N THR A 142 7.69 -8.80 -2.05
CA THR A 142 7.47 -8.07 -0.81
C THR A 142 8.78 -7.61 -0.20
N TYR A 143 8.75 -6.44 0.44
CA TYR A 143 9.90 -5.84 1.08
C TYR A 143 9.60 -5.52 2.53
N THR A 144 10.50 -5.97 3.40
CA THR A 144 10.54 -5.59 4.81
C THR A 144 11.84 -4.87 5.10
N TYR A 145 11.76 -3.54 5.25
CA TYR A 145 12.92 -2.72 5.60
C TYR A 145 13.30 -2.90 7.08
N LEU A 146 14.60 -3.00 7.32
CA LEU A 146 15.21 -3.05 8.64
C LEU A 146 15.87 -1.70 8.94
N ASN A 147 16.00 -1.36 10.21
CA ASN A 147 16.68 -0.12 10.61
C ASN A 147 18.14 -0.10 10.14
N GLU A 148 18.63 1.06 9.69
CA GLU A 148 20.03 1.23 9.23
C GLU A 148 21.07 0.77 10.27
N GLY A 149 20.77 0.96 11.56
CA GLY A 149 21.64 0.58 12.67
C GLY A 149 21.63 -0.91 13.03
N THR A 150 20.97 -1.77 12.25
CA THR A 150 20.83 -3.20 12.58
C THR A 150 22.20 -3.87 12.70
N PRO A 151 22.54 -4.47 13.87
CA PRO A 151 23.80 -5.16 14.09
C PRO A 151 24.05 -6.27 13.08
N LYS A 152 25.30 -6.43 12.67
CA LYS A 152 25.71 -7.46 11.72
C LYS A 152 25.33 -8.86 12.21
N GLU A 153 25.49 -9.13 13.50
CA GLU A 153 25.19 -10.43 14.10
C GLU A 153 23.69 -10.79 13.99
N ILE A 154 22.81 -9.80 14.03
CA ILE A 154 21.36 -10.01 13.85
C ILE A 154 21.07 -10.34 12.37
N LEU A 155 21.71 -9.62 11.44
CA LEU A 155 21.54 -9.85 10.00
C LEU A 155 22.11 -11.20 9.57
N ASP A 156 23.27 -11.59 10.08
CA ASP A 156 23.87 -12.90 9.84
C ASP A 156 22.97 -14.01 10.37
N ARG A 157 22.39 -13.83 11.56
CA ARG A 157 21.41 -14.80 12.09
C ARG A 157 20.11 -14.84 11.29
N MET A 158 19.62 -13.72 10.78
CA MET A 158 18.44 -13.72 9.88
C MET A 158 18.72 -14.53 8.62
N ASP A 159 19.87 -14.33 8.00
CA ASP A 159 20.31 -15.03 6.80
C ASP A 159 20.48 -16.54 7.03
N GLU A 160 21.04 -16.94 8.17
CA GLU A 160 21.08 -18.36 8.57
C GLU A 160 19.68 -18.96 8.78
N LEU A 161 18.73 -18.17 9.28
CA LEU A 161 17.36 -18.61 9.54
C LEU A 161 16.47 -18.60 8.29
N SER A 162 16.78 -17.77 7.29
CA SER A 162 15.88 -17.54 6.14
C SER A 162 15.61 -18.82 5.38
N GLY A 163 16.62 -19.66 5.13
CA GLY A 163 16.43 -20.95 4.45
C GLY A 163 15.45 -21.87 5.18
N SER A 164 15.53 -21.96 6.51
CA SER A 164 14.56 -22.76 7.28
C SER A 164 13.14 -22.19 7.26
N ILE A 165 12.99 -20.87 7.16
CA ILE A 165 11.69 -20.21 7.05
C ILE A 165 11.14 -20.36 5.63
N GLU A 166 11.99 -20.28 4.61
CA GLU A 166 11.64 -20.54 3.21
C GLU A 166 11.10 -21.97 3.06
N ASP A 167 11.80 -22.97 3.62
CA ASP A 167 11.33 -24.35 3.65
C ASP A 167 9.97 -24.48 4.34
N GLU A 168 9.75 -23.76 5.46
CA GLU A 168 8.45 -23.74 6.14
C GLU A 168 7.34 -23.13 5.25
N ILE A 169 7.64 -22.06 4.49
CA ILE A 169 6.69 -21.42 3.57
C ILE A 169 6.36 -22.36 2.41
N ILE A 170 7.36 -22.97 1.78
CA ILE A 170 7.18 -23.92 0.65
C ILE A 170 6.26 -25.07 1.05
N ASN A 171 6.33 -25.53 2.29
CA ASN A 171 5.50 -26.63 2.79
C ASN A 171 4.16 -26.18 3.42
N HIS A 172 3.87 -24.88 3.44
CA HIS A 172 2.64 -24.34 4.03
C HIS A 172 1.45 -24.48 3.07
N GLU A 173 0.27 -24.83 3.60
CA GLU A 173 -0.93 -25.11 2.79
C GLU A 173 -1.34 -23.92 1.90
N ASP A 174 -1.29 -22.70 2.45
CA ASP A 174 -1.65 -21.47 1.73
C ASP A 174 -0.68 -21.09 0.59
N PHE A 175 0.46 -21.77 0.45
CA PHE A 175 1.52 -21.44 -0.51
C PHE A 175 1.74 -22.56 -1.55
N GLN A 176 0.99 -23.66 -1.48
CA GLN A 176 1.19 -24.84 -2.34
C GLN A 176 0.93 -24.60 -3.83
N ALA A 177 0.14 -23.59 -4.16
CA ALA A 177 -0.19 -23.23 -5.54
C ALA A 177 0.86 -22.31 -6.20
N LEU A 178 1.89 -21.91 -5.46
CA LEU A 178 2.98 -21.09 -5.98
C LEU A 178 4.00 -21.97 -6.72
N GLU A 179 4.33 -21.57 -7.95
CA GLU A 179 5.31 -22.25 -8.80
C GLU A 179 6.75 -21.96 -8.38
N SER A 180 6.98 -20.80 -7.79
CA SER A 180 8.28 -20.43 -7.22
C SER A 180 8.12 -19.58 -5.98
N ILE A 181 9.01 -19.81 -5.02
CA ILE A 181 9.10 -19.10 -3.76
C ILE A 181 10.57 -18.85 -3.49
N ARG A 182 10.90 -17.65 -3.02
CA ARG A 182 12.23 -17.29 -2.54
C ARG A 182 12.12 -16.32 -1.38
N LEU A 183 12.93 -16.52 -0.34
CA LEU A 183 13.06 -15.63 0.81
C LEU A 183 14.53 -15.26 1.03
N GLU A 184 14.88 -14.00 0.77
CA GLU A 184 16.24 -13.50 0.90
C GLU A 184 16.36 -12.44 2.00
N VAL A 185 17.51 -12.43 2.67
CA VAL A 185 17.93 -11.32 3.55
C VAL A 185 19.04 -10.54 2.85
N ASN A 186 18.68 -9.42 2.23
CA ASN A 186 19.66 -8.51 1.62
C ASN A 186 20.33 -7.68 2.73
N LYS A 187 21.50 -8.12 3.17
CA LYS A 187 22.29 -7.48 4.24
C LYS A 187 22.84 -6.11 3.85
N GLY A 188 23.04 -5.86 2.56
CA GLY A 188 23.56 -4.60 2.04
C GLY A 188 22.53 -3.48 2.16
N GLU A 189 21.31 -3.77 1.71
CA GLU A 189 20.19 -2.84 1.70
C GLU A 189 19.30 -2.94 2.95
N LYS A 190 19.67 -3.82 3.89
CA LYS A 190 18.98 -4.02 5.18
C LYS A 190 17.50 -4.32 4.97
N MET A 191 17.20 -5.33 4.18
CA MET A 191 15.81 -5.73 3.95
C MET A 191 15.65 -7.24 3.80
N ILE A 192 14.44 -7.70 4.12
CA ILE A 192 13.98 -9.06 3.82
C ILE A 192 13.11 -8.96 2.57
N ILE A 193 13.41 -9.77 1.58
CA ILE A 193 12.74 -9.82 0.29
C ILE A 193 12.07 -11.18 0.18
N PHE A 194 10.78 -11.20 -0.15
CA PHE A 194 10.08 -12.42 -0.54
C PHE A 194 9.59 -12.26 -1.96
N GLU A 195 9.90 -13.23 -2.82
CA GLU A 195 9.47 -13.29 -4.21
C GLU A 195 8.66 -14.56 -4.40
N ALA A 196 7.50 -14.45 -5.05
CA ALA A 196 6.74 -15.61 -5.49
C ALA A 196 6.06 -15.37 -6.83
N TYR A 197 5.82 -16.46 -7.54
CA TYR A 197 5.09 -16.47 -8.80
C TYR A 197 3.98 -17.52 -8.76
N ALA A 198 2.83 -17.18 -9.32
CA ALA A 198 1.71 -18.09 -9.54
C ALA A 198 1.18 -17.96 -10.97
N GLU A 199 0.61 -19.04 -11.50
CA GLU A 199 -0.02 -19.02 -12.83
C GLU A 199 -1.32 -18.20 -12.84
N GLU A 200 -2.04 -18.15 -11.72
CA GLU A 200 -3.26 -17.37 -11.58
C GLU A 200 -3.24 -16.48 -10.34
N HIS A 201 -3.86 -15.30 -10.42
CA HIS A 201 -4.01 -14.38 -9.28
C HIS A 201 -4.85 -14.93 -8.12
N ASP A 202 -5.57 -16.05 -8.33
CA ASP A 202 -6.36 -16.73 -7.30
C ASP A 202 -5.48 -17.55 -6.36
N ASP A 203 -4.27 -17.90 -6.82
CA ASP A 203 -3.33 -18.79 -6.13
C ASP A 203 -2.33 -18.04 -5.25
N LEU A 204 -2.39 -16.70 -5.25
CA LEU A 204 -1.52 -15.89 -4.39
C LEU A 204 -1.87 -16.07 -2.90
N PRO A 205 -0.85 -16.16 -2.03
CA PRO A 205 -1.06 -16.39 -0.61
C PRO A 205 -1.57 -15.12 0.10
N PRO A 206 -2.25 -15.28 1.26
CA PRO A 206 -2.65 -14.16 2.08
C PRO A 206 -1.42 -13.43 2.67
N ILE A 207 -1.38 -12.10 2.53
CA ILE A 207 -0.30 -11.24 3.02
C ILE A 207 -0.13 -11.30 4.55
N PRO A 208 -1.19 -11.40 5.37
CA PRO A 208 -1.04 -11.58 6.80
C PRO A 208 -0.25 -12.84 7.18
N GLU A 209 -0.40 -13.93 6.44
CA GLU A 209 0.31 -15.18 6.74
C GLU A 209 1.79 -15.08 6.35
N LEU A 210 2.09 -14.51 5.18
CA LEU A 210 3.49 -14.17 4.85
C LEU A 210 4.10 -13.24 5.90
N SER A 211 3.34 -12.24 6.37
CA SER A 211 3.76 -11.35 7.45
C SER A 211 4.03 -12.09 8.77
N ASN A 212 3.38 -13.24 9.04
CA ASN A 212 3.66 -14.08 10.21
C ASN A 212 5.01 -14.79 10.09
N PHE A 213 5.36 -15.30 8.91
CA PHE A 213 6.69 -15.86 8.65
C PHE A 213 7.79 -14.81 8.79
N ILE A 214 7.59 -13.62 8.22
CA ILE A 214 8.52 -12.50 8.40
C ILE A 214 8.64 -12.14 9.89
N ARG A 215 7.52 -12.04 10.61
CA ARG A 215 7.54 -11.79 12.07
C ARG A 215 8.34 -12.87 12.81
N LYS A 216 8.17 -14.15 12.47
CA LYS A 216 8.89 -15.27 13.07
C LYS A 216 10.40 -15.11 12.85
N LEU A 217 10.83 -14.72 11.65
CA LEU A 217 12.23 -14.42 11.34
C LEU A 217 12.76 -13.25 12.18
N LEU A 218 12.02 -12.14 12.27
CA LEU A 218 12.37 -10.96 13.08
C LEU A 218 12.48 -11.28 14.59
N VAL A 219 11.65 -12.20 15.09
CA VAL A 219 11.68 -12.64 16.49
C VAL A 219 12.87 -13.57 16.74
N LYS A 220 13.03 -14.62 15.94
CA LYS A 220 14.07 -15.65 16.13
C LYS A 220 15.49 -15.07 15.95
N SER A 221 15.66 -14.10 15.06
CA SER A 221 16.95 -13.39 14.88
C SER A 221 17.31 -12.48 16.06
N GLY A 222 16.34 -12.10 16.89
CA GLY A 222 16.51 -11.13 17.97
C GLY A 222 16.32 -9.67 17.56
N TYR A 223 16.01 -9.41 16.28
CA TYR A 223 15.78 -8.06 15.75
C TYR A 223 14.68 -7.32 16.51
N GLN A 224 13.53 -7.95 16.73
CA GLN A 224 12.40 -7.28 17.36
C GLN A 224 12.72 -6.83 18.80
N LYS A 225 13.59 -7.56 19.51
CA LYS A 225 14.05 -7.17 20.85
C LYS A 225 14.99 -5.97 20.77
N TRP A 226 15.93 -6.01 19.82
CA TRP A 226 16.90 -4.93 19.60
C TRP A 226 16.22 -3.63 19.13
N GLU A 227 15.29 -3.72 18.17
CA GLU A 227 14.56 -2.57 17.61
C GLU A 227 13.81 -1.77 18.68
N LYS A 228 13.22 -2.45 19.66
CA LYS A 228 12.54 -1.79 20.79
C LYS A 228 13.50 -0.92 21.60
N THR A 229 14.71 -1.40 21.85
CA THR A 229 15.74 -0.63 22.55
C THR A 229 16.22 0.52 21.68
N TYR A 230 16.50 0.26 20.41
CA TYR A 230 16.98 1.25 19.44
C TYR A 230 16.01 2.44 19.27
N ASN A 231 14.71 2.16 19.17
CA ASN A 231 13.70 3.21 19.01
C ASN A 231 13.52 4.02 20.30
N ALA A 232 13.61 3.39 21.48
CA ALA A 232 13.52 4.09 22.76
C ALA A 232 14.69 5.06 23.00
N GLU A 233 15.85 4.82 22.39
CA GLU A 233 17.01 5.72 22.46
C GLU A 233 16.90 6.93 21.51
N LYS A 234 15.97 6.90 20.55
CA LYS A 234 15.74 7.97 19.57
C LYS A 234 14.56 8.88 19.88
N GLU A 235 13.72 8.51 20.84
CA GLU A 235 12.61 9.32 21.37
C GLU A 235 13.05 10.21 22.54
#